data_AF-A0A0P9CSV2-F1
#
_entry.id   AF-A0A0P9CSV2-F1
#
_cell.length_a   1.000
_cell.length_b   1.000
_cell.length_c   1.000
_cell.angle_alpha   90.00
_cell.angle_beta   90.00
_cell.angle_gamma   90.00
#
_symmetry.space_group_name_H-M   'P 1'
#
loop_
_entity.id
_entity.type
_entity.pdbx_description
1 polymer ?
#
loop_
_entity_poly.entity_id
_entity_poly.type
_entity_poly.pdbx_seq_one_letter_code
_entity_poly.pdbx_strand_id
1 'polypeptide(L)'
;MYAGRMVEGAESNELMHNPAHPYTQLLLSAVPNPRAGLSMRKTEARGEIPSLIDPPPGCPFAARCPKVMDVCRQVMPGAEQLGNDHWVRCHLFGPGASPEAQ
;
A
#
# COMPACT_ATOMS: atom_id res chain seq x y z
N MET A 1 -0.99 -7.93 4.22
CA MET A 1 -1.41 -8.75 3.06
C MET A 1 -2.66 -8.13 2.41
N TYR A 2 -2.79 -8.21 1.08
CA TYR A 2 -4.01 -7.86 0.34
C TYR A 2 -4.25 -8.87 -0.79
N ALA A 3 -5.48 -9.38 -0.91
CA ALA A 3 -5.88 -10.35 -1.94
C ALA A 3 -4.90 -11.53 -2.11
N GLY A 4 -4.51 -12.16 -1.00
CA GLY A 4 -3.58 -13.30 -0.99
C GLY A 4 -2.10 -12.95 -1.21
N ARG A 5 -1.75 -11.67 -1.39
CA ARG A 5 -0.38 -11.22 -1.63
C ARG A 5 0.17 -10.41 -0.46
N MET A 6 1.38 -10.72 -0.03
CA MET A 6 2.09 -9.85 0.91
C MET A 6 2.58 -8.61 0.16
N VAL A 7 2.13 -7.44 0.62
CA VAL A 7 2.36 -6.15 -0.05
C VAL A 7 3.39 -5.27 0.65
N GLU A 8 3.65 -5.55 1.93
CA GLU A 8 4.59 -4.83 2.78
C GLU A 8 4.91 -5.69 4.00
N GLY A 9 6.11 -5.56 4.55
CA GLY A 9 6.52 -6.15 5.81
C GLY A 9 7.68 -5.37 6.42
N ALA A 10 7.65 -5.22 7.75
CA ALA A 10 8.69 -4.58 8.55
C ALA A 10 8.53 -5.04 10.02
N GLU A 11 9.40 -4.54 10.90
CA GLU A 11 9.15 -4.57 12.34
C GLU A 11 7.85 -3.79 12.68
N SER A 12 7.15 -4.17 13.74
CA SER A 12 5.82 -3.64 14.05
C SER A 12 5.83 -2.12 14.28
N ASN A 13 6.84 -1.60 14.99
CA ASN A 13 6.97 -0.17 15.25
C ASN A 13 7.26 0.60 13.95
N GLU A 14 8.13 0.07 13.09
CA GLU A 14 8.43 0.65 11.79
C GLU A 14 7.18 0.72 10.92
N LEU A 15 6.43 -0.39 10.83
CA LEU A 15 5.21 -0.46 10.01
C LEU A 15 4.12 0.51 10.48
N MET A 16 4.01 0.72 11.79
CA MET A 16 3.03 1.62 12.40
C MET A 16 3.34 3.10 12.16
N HIS A 17 4.63 3.47 12.12
CA HIS A 17 5.06 4.87 12.02
C HIS A 17 5.41 5.29 10.59
N ASN A 18 5.98 4.38 9.79
CA ASN A 18 6.46 4.63 8.44
C ASN A 18 5.83 3.67 7.40
N PRO A 19 4.49 3.54 7.32
CA PRO A 19 3.87 2.67 6.32
C PRO A 19 4.14 3.19 4.89
N ALA A 20 4.74 2.35 4.06
CA ALA A 20 5.11 2.70 2.69
C ALA A 20 3.99 2.38 1.68
N HIS A 21 3.33 1.22 1.79
CA HIS A 21 2.31 0.83 0.82
C HIS A 21 1.00 1.62 1.05
N PRO A 22 0.37 2.20 0.01
CA PRO A 22 -0.88 2.95 0.16
C PRO A 22 -2.02 2.17 0.83
N TYR A 23 -2.04 0.84 0.66
CA TYR A 23 -2.95 -0.04 1.41
C TYR A 23 -2.66 -0.08 2.92
N THR A 24 -1.40 -0.18 3.33
CA THR A 24 -1.03 -0.19 4.76
C THR A 24 -1.34 1.16 5.40
N GLN A 25 -1.04 2.26 4.70
CA GLN A 25 -1.44 3.61 5.10
C GLN A 25 -2.96 3.74 5.28
N LEU A 26 -3.73 3.18 4.34
CA LEU A 26 -5.19 3.14 4.44
C LEU A 26 -5.66 2.35 5.67
N LEU A 27 -5.09 1.15 5.92
CA LEU A 27 -5.42 0.36 7.11
C LEU A 27 -5.14 1.14 8.41
N LEU A 28 -3.98 1.78 8.51
CA LEU A 28 -3.59 2.55 9.70
C LEU A 28 -4.44 3.81 9.86
N SER A 29 -4.87 4.46 8.77
CA SER A 29 -5.79 5.60 8.83
C SER A 29 -7.19 5.23 9.36
N ALA A 30 -7.55 3.95 9.34
CA ALA A 30 -8.80 3.44 9.90
C ALA A 30 -8.70 3.10 11.39
N VAL A 31 -7.52 3.15 11.99
CA VAL A 31 -7.31 2.91 13.43
C VAL A 31 -7.82 4.12 14.21
N PRO A 32 -8.82 3.95 15.10
CA PRO A 32 -9.31 5.04 15.94
C PRO A 32 -8.20 5.53 16.87
N ASN A 33 -7.93 6.84 16.89
CA ASN A 33 -7.06 7.43 17.89
C ASN A 33 -7.89 7.75 19.15
N PRO A 34 -7.70 7.06 20.29
CA PRO A 34 -8.50 7.26 21.49
C PRO A 34 -8.26 8.61 22.18
N ARG A 35 -7.19 9.34 21.82
CA ARG A 35 -6.84 10.66 22.37
C ARG A 35 -7.22 11.82 21.45
N ALA A 36 -7.41 11.57 20.15
CA ALA A 36 -7.96 12.57 19.25
C ALA A 36 -9.48 12.47 19.30
N GLY A 37 -10.20 13.59 19.34
CA GLY A 37 -11.65 13.58 19.12
C GLY A 37 -12.01 12.90 17.78
N LEU A 38 -13.30 12.62 17.55
CA LEU A 38 -13.84 11.84 16.39
C LEU A 38 -13.44 12.31 14.97
N SER A 39 -12.59 13.32 14.82
CA SER A 39 -12.07 13.80 13.54
C SER A 39 -11.03 12.84 12.94
N MET A 40 -11.52 11.77 12.32
CA MET A 40 -10.71 10.86 11.50
C MET A 40 -10.55 11.45 10.10
N ARG A 41 -9.33 11.83 9.73
CA ARG A 41 -8.98 12.16 8.33
C ARG A 41 -8.87 10.84 7.55
N LYS A 42 -10.02 10.29 7.16
CA LYS A 42 -10.10 9.00 6.45
C LYS A 42 -9.53 9.15 5.04
N THR A 43 -8.53 8.33 4.71
CA THR A 43 -8.24 8.03 3.32
C THR A 43 -9.40 7.18 2.80
N GLU A 44 -10.19 7.69 1.86
CA GLU A 44 -11.27 6.90 1.28
C GLU A 44 -10.70 5.84 0.36
N ALA A 45 -11.00 4.58 0.64
CA ALA A 45 -10.76 3.51 -0.30
C ALA A 45 -11.77 3.65 -1.45
N ARG A 46 -11.29 3.87 -2.67
CA ARG A 46 -12.12 3.93 -3.89
C ARG A 46 -12.10 2.56 -4.59
N GLY A 47 -13.04 2.26 -5.48
CA GLY A 47 -13.01 1.06 -6.32
C GLY A 47 -13.34 -0.27 -5.61
N GLU A 48 -13.42 -1.34 -6.41
CA GLU A 48 -13.84 -2.67 -5.97
C GLU A 48 -12.67 -3.57 -5.54
N ILE A 49 -12.97 -4.61 -4.75
CA ILE A 49 -11.99 -5.65 -4.36
C ILE A 49 -11.84 -6.62 -5.55
N PRO A 50 -10.60 -6.96 -5.97
CA PRO A 50 -10.40 -7.86 -7.10
C PRO A 50 -10.85 -9.28 -6.79
N SER A 51 -11.20 -10.04 -7.85
CA SER A 51 -11.45 -11.48 -7.75
C SER A 51 -10.18 -12.21 -7.28
N LEU A 52 -10.36 -13.19 -6.40
CA LEU A 52 -9.29 -14.12 -5.99
C LEU A 52 -9.19 -15.34 -6.91
N ILE A 53 -10.22 -15.61 -7.71
CA ILE A 53 -10.29 -16.75 -8.64
C ILE A 53 -9.62 -16.39 -9.96
N ASP A 54 -9.91 -15.18 -10.47
CA ASP A 54 -9.34 -14.63 -11.70
C ASP A 54 -8.72 -13.26 -11.38
N PRO A 55 -7.53 -13.24 -10.76
CA PRO A 55 -6.92 -11.99 -10.31
C PRO A 55 -6.46 -11.15 -11.51
N PRO A 56 -6.70 -9.82 -11.50
CA PRO A 56 -6.25 -8.95 -12.56
C PRO A 56 -4.71 -8.99 -12.68
N PRO A 57 -4.16 -8.70 -13.88
CA PRO A 57 -2.74 -8.53 -14.03
C PRO A 57 -2.24 -7.35 -13.18
N GLY A 58 -0.98 -7.42 -12.79
CA GLY A 58 -0.37 -6.38 -11.96
C GLY A 58 -0.86 -6.34 -10.51
N CYS A 59 -0.69 -5.18 -9.88
CA CYS A 59 -0.95 -4.98 -8.46
C CYS A 59 -2.45 -5.15 -8.14
N PRO A 60 -2.83 -6.06 -7.22
CA PRO A 60 -4.24 -6.30 -6.88
C PRO A 60 -4.92 -5.08 -6.23
N PHE A 61 -4.14 -4.15 -5.67
CA PHE A 61 -4.65 -2.93 -5.05
C PHE A 61 -4.87 -1.79 -6.07
N ALA A 62 -4.52 -1.97 -7.35
CA ALA A 62 -4.55 -0.89 -8.35
C ALA A 62 -5.92 -0.19 -8.48
N ALA A 63 -7.03 -0.94 -8.44
CA ALA A 63 -8.38 -0.36 -8.53
C ALA A 63 -8.74 0.57 -7.36
N ARG A 64 -8.07 0.39 -6.22
CA ARG A 64 -8.33 1.11 -4.96
C ARG A 64 -7.21 2.04 -4.52
N CYS A 65 -6.06 1.97 -5.19
CA CYS A 65 -4.88 2.72 -4.84
C CYS A 65 -5.04 4.19 -5.26
N PRO A 66 -4.90 5.16 -4.34
CA PRO A 66 -4.96 6.59 -4.67
C PRO A 66 -3.73 7.06 -5.47
N LYS A 67 -2.67 6.24 -5.52
CA LYS A 67 -1.41 6.50 -6.23
C LYS A 67 -1.21 5.52 -7.40
N VAL A 68 -2.31 5.05 -8.00
CA VAL A 68 -2.25 4.08 -9.11
C VAL A 68 -1.59 4.70 -10.34
N MET A 69 -0.72 3.94 -10.99
CA MET A 69 -0.08 4.25 -12.27
C MET A 69 -0.43 3.16 -13.28
N ASP A 70 -0.24 3.40 -14.58
CA ASP A 70 -0.59 2.40 -15.61
C ASP A 70 0.19 1.10 -15.47
N VAL A 71 1.46 1.17 -15.08
CA VAL A 71 2.29 -0.01 -14.77
C VAL A 71 1.68 -0.87 -13.66
N CYS A 72 0.97 -0.28 -12.70
CA CYS A 72 0.31 -1.02 -11.62
C CYS A 72 -0.80 -1.93 -12.12
N ARG A 73 -1.42 -1.65 -13.26
CA ARG A 73 -2.49 -2.47 -13.87
C ARG A 73 -1.96 -3.58 -14.78
N GLN A 74 -0.65 -3.57 -15.06
CA GLN A 74 -0.04 -4.45 -16.06
C GLN A 74 1.00 -5.38 -15.44
N VAL A 75 1.82 -4.86 -14.51
CA VAL A 75 2.99 -5.56 -13.97
C VAL A 75 2.90 -5.62 -12.46
N MET A 76 3.19 -6.80 -11.89
CA MET A 76 3.29 -6.97 -10.44
C MET A 76 4.61 -6.34 -9.98
N PRO A 77 4.60 -5.42 -9.00
CA PRO A 77 5.85 -4.87 -8.46
C PRO A 77 6.68 -5.95 -7.78
N GLY A 78 8.01 -5.84 -7.93
CA GLY A 78 8.98 -6.57 -7.13
C GLY A 78 8.93 -6.14 -5.67
N ALA A 79 9.65 -6.87 -4.80
CA ALA A 79 9.86 -6.43 -3.42
C ALA A 79 11.06 -5.49 -3.39
N GLU A 80 10.84 -4.27 -2.95
CA GLU A 80 11.85 -3.22 -2.78
C GLU A 80 12.20 -3.09 -1.31
N GLN A 81 13.49 -3.03 -1.01
CA GLN A 81 13.99 -2.88 0.35
C GLN A 81 14.12 -1.40 0.71
N LEU A 82 13.48 -0.98 1.80
CA LEU A 82 13.51 0.40 2.30
C LEU A 82 14.54 0.62 3.42
N GLY A 83 15.15 -0.47 3.92
CA GLY A 83 16.07 -0.48 5.06
C GLY A 83 15.44 -1.16 6.29
N ASN A 84 16.22 -1.46 7.34
CA ASN A 84 15.70 -2.00 8.62
C ASN A 84 14.75 -3.22 8.50
N ASP A 85 15.04 -4.16 7.60
CA ASP A 85 14.15 -5.28 7.25
C ASP A 85 12.73 -4.89 6.75
N HIS A 86 12.50 -3.60 6.48
CA HIS A 86 11.30 -3.07 5.85
C HIS A 86 11.37 -3.21 4.34
N TRP A 87 10.38 -3.88 3.78
CA TRP A 87 10.23 -4.08 2.36
C TRP A 87 8.80 -3.82 1.91
N VAL A 88 8.65 -3.44 0.65
CA VAL A 88 7.36 -3.10 0.05
C VAL A 88 7.27 -3.64 -1.37
N ARG A 89 6.08 -4.11 -1.78
CA ARG A 89 5.76 -4.43 -3.18
C ARG A 89 4.94 -3.31 -3.79
N CYS A 90 5.59 -2.23 -4.21
CA CYS A 90 4.92 -1.07 -4.81
C CYS A 90 5.81 -0.38 -5.84
N HIS A 91 5.24 -0.04 -6.99
CA HIS A 91 5.94 0.69 -8.07
C HIS A 91 6.39 2.10 -7.68
N LEU A 92 5.92 2.64 -6.54
CA LEU A 92 6.41 3.91 -6.00
C LEU A 92 7.86 3.84 -5.49
N PHE A 93 8.42 2.66 -5.27
CA PHE A 93 9.75 2.48 -4.67
C PHE A 93 10.72 1.69 -5.57
N GLY A 94 10.29 1.30 -6.77
CA GLY A 94 11.10 0.51 -7.71
C GLY A 94 12.09 1.34 -8.53
N PRO A 95 12.96 0.68 -9.32
CA PRO A 95 13.93 1.36 -10.18
C PRO A 95 13.22 2.29 -11.16
N GLY A 96 13.48 3.60 -11.02
CA GLY A 96 12.81 4.67 -11.79
C GLY A 96 11.81 5.51 -10.99
N ALA A 97 11.58 5.21 -9.70
CA ALA A 97 10.80 6.05 -8.81
C ALA A 97 11.54 7.38 -8.54
N SER A 98 10.92 8.51 -8.93
CA SER A 98 11.41 9.83 -8.55
C SER A 98 11.24 10.06 -7.04
N PRO A 99 12.24 10.60 -6.32
CA PRO A 99 12.21 10.78 -4.87
C PRO A 99 11.15 11.77 -4.35
N GLU A 100 10.39 12.42 -5.23
CA GLU A 100 9.41 13.47 -4.91
C GLU A 100 7.99 12.95 -4.58
N ALA A 101 7.79 11.64 -4.46
CA ALA A 101 6.46 11.05 -4.20
C ALA A 101 6.10 10.84 -2.72
N GLN A 102 6.78 11.55 -1.80
CA GLN A 102 6.50 11.53 -0.35
C GLN A 102 5.60 12.71 0.04
#